data_AF-A0A329RLW0-F1
#
_entry.id   AF-A0A329RLW0-F1
#
_cell.length_a   1.000
_cell.length_b   1.000
_cell.length_c   1.000
_cell.angle_alpha   90.00
_cell.angle_beta   90.00
_cell.angle_gamma   90.00
#
_symmetry.space_group_name_H-M   'P 1'
#
loop_
_entity.id
_entity.type
_entity.pdbx_description
1 polymer ?
#
loop_
_entity_poly.entity_id
_entity_poly.type
_entity_poly.pdbx_seq_one_letter_code
_entity_poly.pdbx_strand_id
1 'polypeptide(L)'
;MKLFIAECTVLEPSNGDFRERVLAVVKQAENQVLDFLRKREITSRGSTAVRKRLHVAGALNNLIARHRKPLQAGAIQDPDRQYLLKPMNTAL
;
A
#
# COMPACT_ATOMS: atom_id res chain seq x y z
N MET A 1 1.02 4.23 -0.62
CA MET A 1 0.79 3.93 -2.05
C MET A 1 0.73 2.45 -2.36
N LYS A 2 1.47 1.58 -1.65
CA LYS A 2 1.43 0.12 -1.86
C LYS A 2 0.03 -0.52 -1.83
N LEU A 3 -0.87 0.02 -1.00
CA LEU A 3 -2.29 -0.40 -0.94
C LEU A 3 -3.07 -0.15 -2.25
N PHE A 4 -2.53 0.66 -3.15
CA PHE A 4 -3.09 1.06 -4.44
C PHE A 4 -2.26 0.53 -5.62
N ILE A 5 -1.32 -0.37 -5.35
CA ILE A 5 -0.61 -1.13 -6.38
C ILE A 5 -1.32 -2.49 -6.47
N ALA A 6 -1.44 -3.03 -7.69
CA ALA A 6 -2.01 -4.35 -7.86
C ALA A 6 -1.14 -5.41 -7.17
N GLU A 7 -1.78 -6.37 -6.51
CA GLU A 7 -1.11 -7.33 -5.60
C GLU A 7 -0.09 -8.24 -6.31
N CYS A 8 -0.07 -8.28 -7.64
CA CYS A 8 0.81 -9.17 -8.42
C CYS A 8 1.73 -8.42 -9.39
N THR A 9 2.04 -7.14 -9.15
CA THR A 9 2.96 -6.39 -10.00
C THR A 9 4.40 -6.84 -9.74
N VAL A 10 4.85 -7.88 -10.45
CA VAL A 10 6.25 -8.32 -10.46
C VAL A 10 7.05 -7.41 -11.39
N LEU A 11 8.07 -6.76 -10.85
CA LEU A 11 8.99 -5.89 -11.60
C LEU A 11 10.37 -6.54 -11.56
N GLU A 12 10.84 -7.01 -12.71
CA GLU A 12 12.15 -7.64 -12.87
C GLU A 12 13.24 -6.57 -13.07
N PRO A 13 14.20 -6.41 -12.14
CA PRO A 13 15.25 -5.39 -12.23
C PRO A 13 16.18 -5.58 -13.44
N SER A 14 16.30 -6.82 -13.92
CA SER A 14 17.15 -7.17 -15.05
C SER A 14 16.57 -6.76 -16.41
N ASN A 15 15.29 -6.34 -16.46
CA ASN A 15 14.69 -5.89 -17.70
C ASN A 15 15.18 -4.49 -18.08
N GLY A 16 15.54 -4.30 -19.35
CA GLY A 16 15.98 -3.00 -19.87
C GLY A 16 14.91 -1.89 -19.78
N ASP A 17 13.64 -2.25 -19.61
CA ASP A 17 12.50 -1.33 -19.45
C ASP A 17 12.02 -1.21 -17.98
N PHE A 18 12.81 -1.69 -17.02
CA PHE A 18 12.45 -1.69 -15.60
C PHE A 18 12.05 -0.30 -15.09
N ARG A 19 12.80 0.74 -15.47
CA ARG A 19 12.56 2.12 -15.03
C ARG A 19 11.21 2.63 -15.54
N GLU A 20 10.90 2.38 -16.81
CA GLU A 20 9.65 2.77 -17.45
C GLU A 20 8.46 2.06 -16.79
N ARG A 21 8.61 0.77 -16.49
CA ARG A 21 7.59 -0.02 -15.78
C ARG A 21 7.36 0.48 -14.37
N VAL A 22 8.43 0.74 -13.60
CA VAL A 22 8.33 1.33 -12.26
C VAL A 22 7.58 2.66 -12.32
N LEU A 23 7.93 3.53 -13.27
CA LEU A 23 7.28 4.83 -13.44
C LEU A 23 5.78 4.69 -13.76
N ALA A 24 5.43 3.78 -14.66
CA ALA A 24 4.04 3.51 -15.03
C ALA A 24 3.22 3.02 -13.82
N VAL A 25 3.77 2.09 -13.03
CA VAL A 25 3.13 1.55 -11.82
C VAL A 25 2.93 2.64 -10.77
N VAL A 26 3.95 3.47 -10.53
CA VAL A 26 3.85 4.57 -9.56
C VAL A 26 2.80 5.59 -9.98
N LYS A 27 2.79 5.98 -11.26
CA LYS A 27 1.80 6.92 -11.81
C LYS A 27 0.38 6.38 -11.72
N GLN A 28 0.20 5.08 -11.99
CA GLN A 28 -1.09 4.43 -11.84
C GLN A 28 -1.54 4.42 -10.37
N ALA A 29 -0.65 4.06 -9.44
CA ALA A 29 -0.96 4.05 -8.01
C ALA A 29 -1.30 5.45 -7.48
N GLU A 30 -0.61 6.49 -7.96
CA GLU A 30 -0.90 7.88 -7.63
C GLU A 30 -2.31 8.28 -8.09
N ASN A 31 -2.66 7.99 -9.35
CA ASN A 31 -3.99 8.25 -9.87
C ASN A 31 -5.07 7.54 -9.04
N GLN A 32 -4.83 6.28 -8.64
CA GLN A 32 -5.76 5.53 -7.80
C GLN A 32 -5.92 6.14 -6.41
N VAL A 33 -4.85 6.67 -5.80
CA VAL A 33 -4.92 7.41 -4.53
C VAL A 33 -5.78 8.66 -4.71
N LEU A 34 -5.54 9.46 -5.76
CA LEU A 34 -6.29 10.68 -6.01
C LEU A 34 -7.78 10.41 -6.24
N ASP A 35 -8.11 9.41 -7.05
CA ASP A 35 -9.50 9.02 -7.27
C ASP A 35 -10.16 8.47 -5.99
N PHE A 36 -9.42 7.72 -5.18
CA PHE A 36 -9.91 7.21 -3.90
C PHE A 36 -10.25 8.34 -2.92
N LEU A 37 -9.43 9.39 -2.87
CA LEU A 37 -9.66 10.59 -2.07
C LEU A 37 -10.85 11.40 -2.62
N ARG A 38 -10.93 11.58 -3.94
CA ARG A 38 -12.02 12.31 -4.61
C ARG A 38 -13.37 11.66 -4.33
N LYS A 39 -13.47 10.33 -4.45
CA LYS A 39 -14.70 9.55 -4.16
C LYS A 39 -15.17 9.66 -2.71
N ARG A 40 -14.32 10.14 -1.80
CA ARG A 40 -14.63 10.33 -0.37
C ARG A 40 -14.71 11.81 0.02
N GLU A 41 -14.67 12.70 -0.98
CA GLU A 41 -14.76 14.15 -0.79
C GLU A 41 -13.71 14.69 0.19
N ILE A 42 -12.54 14.03 0.25
CA ILE A 42 -11.43 14.47 1.07
C ILE A 42 -10.71 15.59 0.34
N THR A 43 -11.09 16.83 0.65
CA THR A 43 -10.52 18.07 0.09
C THR A 43 -9.39 18.66 0.94
N SER A 44 -9.03 17.99 2.04
CA SER A 44 -8.00 18.46 2.97
C SER A 44 -6.64 18.59 2.29
N ARG A 45 -5.97 19.71 2.55
CA ARG A 45 -4.62 19.97 2.03
C ARG A 45 -3.57 19.39 2.98
N GLY A 46 -2.54 18.78 2.41
CA GLY A 46 -1.41 18.20 3.15
C GLY A 46 -1.65 16.77 3.62
N SER A 47 -0.57 15.98 3.58
CA SER A 47 -0.59 14.54 3.87
C SER A 47 -1.07 14.21 5.29
N THR A 48 -0.69 15.02 6.28
CA THR A 48 -1.09 14.82 7.69
C THR A 48 -2.60 14.94 7.87
N ALA A 49 -3.23 15.97 7.29
CA ALA A 49 -4.66 16.19 7.41
C ALA A 49 -5.46 15.10 6.67
N VAL A 50 -5.02 14.73 5.47
CA VAL A 50 -5.58 13.62 4.70
C VAL A 50 -5.50 12.32 5.49
N ARG A 51 -4.33 12.00 6.06
CA ARG A 51 -4.13 10.79 6.89
C ARG A 51 -5.08 10.74 8.09
N LYS A 52 -5.25 11.86 8.80
CA LYS A 52 -6.19 11.94 9.93
C LYS A 52 -7.62 11.63 9.49
N ARG A 53 -8.10 12.21 8.39
CA ARG A 53 -9.46 11.94 7.87
C ARG A 53 -9.64 10.49 7.45
N LEU A 54 -8.65 9.93 6.77
CA LEU A 54 -8.67 8.52 6.37
C LEU A 54 -8.71 7.58 7.56
N HIS A 55 -7.99 7.90 8.64
CA HIS A 55 -7.98 7.12 9.87
C HIS A 55 -9.34 7.18 10.58
N VAL A 56 -9.87 8.38 10.82
CA VAL A 56 -11.16 8.58 11.51
C VAL A 56 -12.30 7.88 10.74
N ALA A 57 -12.29 7.96 9.41
CA ALA A 57 -13.30 7.32 8.58
C ALA A 57 -13.11 5.80 8.43
N GLY A 58 -12.01 5.22 8.96
CA GLY A 58 -11.66 3.82 8.71
C GLY A 58 -11.49 3.48 7.23
N ALA A 59 -11.26 4.48 6.37
CA ALA A 59 -11.43 4.38 4.93
C ALA A 59 -10.45 3.39 4.28
N LEU A 60 -9.28 3.18 4.91
CA LEU A 60 -8.24 2.27 4.42
C LEU A 60 -8.38 0.85 4.96
N ASN A 61 -9.31 0.56 5.88
CA ASN A 61 -9.36 -0.75 6.58
C ASN A 61 -9.50 -1.93 5.62
N ASN A 62 -10.39 -1.83 4.63
CA ASN A 62 -10.59 -2.89 3.64
C ASN A 62 -9.37 -3.06 2.72
N LEU A 63 -8.72 -1.96 2.33
CA LEU A 63 -7.51 -2.01 1.51
C LEU A 63 -6.34 -2.65 2.27
N ILE A 64 -6.20 -2.30 3.56
CA ILE A 64 -5.20 -2.91 4.45
C ILE A 64 -5.49 -4.41 4.63
N ALA A 65 -6.75 -4.79 4.86
CA ALA A 65 -7.13 -6.19 5.01
C ALA A 65 -6.85 -6.99 3.75
N ARG A 66 -7.24 -6.46 2.57
CA ARG A 66 -6.94 -7.04 1.27
C ARG A 66 -5.43 -7.25 1.10
N HIS A 67 -4.63 -6.21 1.27
CA HIS A 67 -3.18 -6.27 1.10
C HIS A 67 -2.50 -7.25 2.07
N ARG A 68 -3.04 -7.43 3.29
CA ARG A 68 -2.49 -8.35 4.29
C ARG A 68 -2.77 -9.82 4.01
N LYS A 69 -3.86 -10.16 3.31
CA LYS A 69 -4.22 -11.56 3.01
C LYS A 69 -3.12 -12.31 2.24
N PRO A 70 -2.62 -11.82 1.09
CA PRO A 70 -1.55 -12.50 0.37
C PRO A 70 -0.20 -12.47 1.10
N LEU A 71 0.08 -11.43 1.89
CA LEU A 71 1.26 -11.37 2.77
C LEU A 71 1.24 -12.48 3.82
N GLN A 72 0.08 -12.74 4.44
CA GLN A 72 -0.08 -13.80 5.44
C GLN A 72 -0.04 -15.19 4.83
N ALA A 73 -0.49 -15.34 3.58
CA ALA A 73 -0.41 -16.59 2.83
C ALA A 73 1.00 -16.89 2.28
N GLY A 74 1.98 -16.01 2.51
CA GLY A 74 3.34 -16.15 1.97
C GLY A 74 3.47 -15.96 0.47
N ALA A 75 2.41 -15.48 -0.21
CA ALA A 75 2.38 -15.30 -1.66
C ALA A 75 3.13 -14.04 -2.12
N ILE A 76 3.35 -13.08 -1.21
CA ILE A 76 4.07 -11.83 -1.48
C ILE A 76 5.02 -11.56 -0.30
N GLN A 77 6.24 -11.14 -0.60
CA GLN A 77 7.19 -10.62 0.39
C GLN A 77 7.03 -9.11 0.48
N ASP A 78 6.79 -8.55 1.68
CA ASP A 78 6.75 -7.10 1.86
C ASP A 78 8.16 -6.56 2.18
N PRO A 79 8.79 -5.81 1.26
CA PRO A 79 10.14 -5.30 1.47
C PRO A 79 10.22 -4.20 2.55
N ASP A 80 9.10 -3.56 2.92
CA ASP A 80 9.08 -2.57 4.02
C ASP A 80 8.86 -3.22 5.39
N ARG A 81 8.60 -4.53 5.42
CA ARG A 81 8.38 -5.30 6.65
C ARG A 81 9.70 -5.62 7.35
N GLN A 82 10.62 -4.66 7.40
CA GLN A 82 11.91 -4.77 8.09
C GLN A 82 11.79 -4.84 9.62
N TYR A 83 10.58 -4.87 10.16
CA TYR A 83 10.32 -5.29 11.53
C TYR A 83 9.39 -6.50 11.51
N LEU A 84 10.01 -7.68 11.45
CA LEU A 84 9.55 -8.79 12.27
C LEU A 84 9.42 -8.24 13.70
N LEU A 85 8.22 -7.82 14.09
CA LEU A 85 7.84 -7.94 15.49
C LEU A 85 8.03 -9.42 15.79
N LYS A 86 9.19 -9.76 16.35
CA LYS A 86 9.40 -11.06 16.98
C LYS A 86 8.15 -11.28 17.83
N PRO A 87 7.48 -12.45 17.73
CA PRO A 87 6.46 -12.77 18.71
C PRO A 87 7.14 -12.60 20.07
N MET A 88 6.65 -11.67 20.90
CA MET A 88 6.99 -11.71 22.31
C MET A 88 6.36 -12.99 22.80
N ASN A 89 7.17 -14.05 22.86
CA ASN A 89 6.82 -15.26 23.56
C ASN A 89 6.40 -14.81 24.96
N THR A 90 5.10 -14.83 25.21
CA THR A 90 4.56 -14.74 26.56
C THR A 90 4.88 -16.09 27.18
N ALA A 91 6.09 -16.21 27.72
CA ALA A 91 6.45 -17.31 28.59
C ALA A 91 6.01 -16.92 30.00
N LEU A 92 4.95 -17.60 30.44
CA LEU A 92 4.53 -17.95 31.81
C LEU A 92 4.60 -16.87 32.89
#